data_AF-A0A0B4IBS3-F1
#
_entry.id   AF-A0A0B4IBS3-F1
#
_cell.length_a   1.000
_cell.length_b   1.000
_cell.length_c   1.000
_cell.angle_alpha   90.00
_cell.angle_beta   90.00
_cell.angle_gamma   90.00
#
_symmetry.space_group_name_H-M   'P 1'
#
loop_
_entity.id
_entity.type
_entity.pdbx_description
1 polymer ?
#
loop_
_entity_poly.entity_id
_entity_poly.type
_entity_poly.pdbx_seq_one_letter_code
_entity_poly.pdbx_strand_id
1 'polypeptide(L)'
;MGESAATTFASIFVLGVGFAGAGYLYHKSYKMLVLRKMTRAFEPGDPVLELAAVGKDVPHSHPPGEEHWVRRPEQEHIDRIITGQEVGHYYFILGEKGSGKSSMLIEAMRKIDGDGVAMFEAHADPEIVRIRLGKALDYEFHEDYIGGYFSEKGPRDMGALLDIERALNKLEKVAMKLFRIRKKPLVVIVNQMHLLRNDDVGRNLIELLQQRAEQWAAAGLVTMVFNSDDYWVYERLKLLSTRMEVLPVTDLPKKQAIQALQRYRMRYFGEKMTQEQLDDVYDRVGGRLSFLNRVAKSHDMLATCERIKDIEKKWFLNQCWIMGTEMDDDVMDQQKWAAAAMVLAHALVEKEESMTSTYDPVVGHILPTYPFHIAQEIMTRCDFIRDLDSLNLFTITNQADVRASSVPMHRAFREICSQPGFKEHLDNTIERIAAIESLGRTRELVAKDLVLGGQYDIQQDRNKVTVRLKMPEEEEKDN
;
A
#
# COMPACT_ATOMS: atom_id res chain seq x y z
N MET A 1 -65.03 -27.88 -27.93
CA MET A 1 -64.15 -27.71 -26.75
C MET A 1 -62.74 -28.27 -26.94
N GLY A 2 -62.55 -29.45 -27.56
CA GLY A 2 -61.22 -30.03 -27.77
C GLY A 2 -60.27 -29.27 -28.71
N GLU A 3 -60.77 -28.71 -29.82
CA GLU A 3 -59.94 -27.97 -30.78
C GLU A 3 -59.35 -26.68 -30.20
N SER A 4 -60.14 -25.93 -29.43
CA SER A 4 -59.68 -24.70 -28.76
C SER A 4 -58.65 -24.99 -27.66
N ALA A 5 -58.78 -26.13 -26.95
CA ALA A 5 -57.77 -26.57 -25.99
C ALA A 5 -56.46 -26.99 -26.70
N ALA A 6 -56.56 -27.67 -27.84
CA ALA A 6 -55.40 -28.10 -28.63
C ALA A 6 -54.63 -26.92 -29.25
N THR A 7 -55.33 -25.91 -29.77
CA THR A 7 -54.68 -24.70 -30.32
C THR A 7 -54.04 -23.85 -29.23
N THR A 8 -54.67 -23.74 -28.05
CA THR A 8 -54.09 -23.07 -26.89
C THR A 8 -52.85 -23.79 -26.40
N PHE A 9 -52.89 -25.13 -26.28
CA PHE A 9 -51.73 -25.94 -25.90
C PHE A 9 -50.58 -25.82 -26.92
N ALA A 10 -50.88 -25.89 -28.22
CA ALA A 10 -49.88 -25.72 -29.27
C ALA A 10 -49.23 -24.33 -29.22
N SER A 11 -50.01 -23.29 -28.96
CA SER A 11 -49.51 -21.92 -28.83
C SER A 11 -48.61 -21.76 -27.61
N ILE A 12 -49.01 -22.30 -26.46
CA ILE A 12 -48.19 -22.32 -25.23
C ILE A 12 -46.91 -23.10 -25.46
N PHE A 13 -46.97 -24.23 -26.16
CA PHE A 13 -45.81 -25.06 -26.46
C PHE A 13 -44.82 -24.36 -27.39
N VAL A 14 -45.29 -23.75 -28.48
CA VAL A 14 -44.44 -22.99 -29.42
C VAL A 14 -43.81 -21.79 -28.73
N LEU A 15 -44.57 -21.05 -27.91
CA LEU A 15 -44.02 -19.97 -27.11
C LEU A 15 -43.00 -20.49 -26.10
N GLY A 16 -43.31 -21.55 -25.36
CA GLY A 16 -42.42 -22.15 -24.37
C GLY A 16 -41.09 -22.61 -24.97
N VAL A 17 -41.13 -23.36 -26.08
CA VAL A 17 -39.93 -23.81 -26.80
C VAL A 17 -39.18 -22.63 -27.43
N GLY A 18 -39.92 -21.66 -28.01
CA GLY A 18 -39.33 -20.46 -28.61
C GLY A 18 -38.58 -19.59 -27.60
N PHE A 19 -39.21 -19.28 -26.46
CA PHE A 19 -38.58 -18.52 -25.38
C PHE A 19 -37.43 -19.29 -24.72
N ALA A 20 -37.57 -20.60 -24.49
CA ALA A 20 -36.49 -21.42 -23.95
C ALA A 20 -35.28 -21.46 -24.90
N GLY A 21 -35.52 -21.63 -26.20
CA GLY A 21 -34.48 -21.62 -27.23
C GLY A 21 -33.78 -20.26 -27.36
N ALA A 22 -34.56 -19.18 -27.40
CA ALA A 22 -34.03 -17.81 -27.45
C ALA A 22 -33.22 -17.48 -26.19
N GLY A 23 -33.72 -17.85 -25.00
CA GLY A 23 -33.02 -17.68 -23.74
C GLY A 23 -31.70 -18.44 -23.68
N TYR A 24 -31.69 -19.70 -24.13
CA TYR A 24 -30.47 -20.51 -24.20
C TYR A 24 -29.45 -19.91 -25.19
N LEU A 25 -29.89 -19.49 -26.37
CA LEU A 25 -29.02 -18.89 -27.38
C LEU A 25 -28.43 -17.57 -26.88
N TYR A 26 -29.26 -16.70 -26.28
CA TYR A 26 -28.81 -15.45 -25.66
C TYR A 26 -27.76 -15.72 -24.58
N HIS A 27 -28.04 -16.65 -23.66
CA HIS A 27 -27.14 -16.98 -22.56
C HIS A 27 -25.79 -17.53 -23.05
N LYS A 28 -25.82 -18.41 -24.06
CA LYS A 28 -24.59 -18.96 -24.66
C LYS A 28 -23.79 -17.89 -25.40
N SER A 29 -24.48 -17.02 -26.14
CA SER A 29 -23.86 -15.92 -26.90
C SER A 29 -23.24 -14.88 -25.97
N TYR A 30 -23.94 -14.52 -24.88
CA TYR A 30 -23.44 -13.64 -23.84
C TYR A 30 -22.16 -14.19 -23.19
N LYS A 31 -22.16 -15.47 -22.78
CA LYS A 31 -20.95 -16.12 -22.25
C LYS A 31 -19.77 -16.06 -23.20
N MET A 32 -20.00 -16.23 -24.51
CA MET A 32 -18.96 -16.13 -25.53
C MET A 32 -18.46 -14.68 -25.70
N LEU A 33 -19.38 -13.71 -25.70
CA LEU A 33 -19.07 -12.28 -25.81
C LEU A 33 -18.18 -11.82 -24.65
N VAL A 34 -18.53 -12.18 -23.41
CA VAL A 34 -17.75 -11.86 -22.21
C VAL A 34 -16.32 -12.39 -22.31
N LEU A 35 -16.14 -13.66 -22.72
CA LEU A 35 -14.79 -14.21 -22.90
C LEU A 35 -14.03 -13.52 -24.04
N ARG A 36 -14.71 -13.07 -25.08
CA ARG A 36 -14.09 -12.35 -26.21
C ARG A 36 -13.66 -10.93 -25.81
N LYS A 37 -14.50 -10.18 -25.10
CA LYS A 37 -14.17 -8.87 -24.52
C LYS A 37 -12.93 -8.97 -23.64
N MET A 38 -12.96 -9.87 -22.65
CA MET A 38 -11.81 -10.09 -21.77
C MET A 38 -10.55 -10.62 -22.48
N THR A 39 -10.67 -11.31 -23.62
CA THR A 39 -9.50 -11.67 -24.43
C THR A 39 -8.84 -10.42 -25.05
N ARG A 40 -9.63 -9.44 -25.49
CA ARG A 40 -9.13 -8.19 -26.08
C ARG A 40 -8.40 -7.31 -25.08
N ALA A 41 -8.75 -7.40 -23.81
CA ALA A 41 -8.05 -6.68 -22.74
C ALA A 41 -6.55 -7.05 -22.62
N PHE A 42 -6.13 -8.17 -23.23
CA PHE A 42 -4.74 -8.63 -23.26
C PHE A 42 -4.11 -8.53 -24.66
N GLU A 43 -4.79 -7.90 -25.63
CA GLU A 43 -4.23 -7.57 -26.94
C GLU A 43 -3.42 -6.24 -26.85
N PRO A 44 -2.47 -5.99 -27.76
CA PRO A 44 -1.68 -4.76 -27.74
C PRO A 44 -2.53 -3.47 -27.81
N GLY A 45 -2.02 -2.39 -27.22
CA GLY A 45 -2.69 -1.07 -27.19
C GLY A 45 -3.44 -0.77 -25.89
N ASP A 46 -2.88 -1.14 -24.73
CA ASP A 46 -3.49 -0.88 -23.42
C ASP A 46 -3.68 0.64 -23.18
N PRO A 47 -4.91 1.12 -22.87
CA PRO A 47 -5.19 2.53 -22.58
C PRO A 47 -4.35 3.14 -21.45
N VAL A 48 -3.87 2.33 -20.49
CA VAL A 48 -2.98 2.78 -19.41
C VAL A 48 -1.68 3.34 -19.98
N LEU A 49 -1.18 2.79 -21.09
CA LEU A 49 0.02 3.28 -21.76
C LEU A 49 -0.20 4.65 -22.39
N GLU A 50 -1.38 4.88 -22.99
CA GLU A 50 -1.76 6.17 -23.54
C GLU A 50 -1.87 7.24 -22.44
N LEU A 51 -2.57 6.92 -21.34
CA LEU A 51 -2.71 7.81 -20.19
C LEU A 51 -1.35 8.14 -19.56
N ALA A 52 -0.47 7.15 -19.44
CA ALA A 52 0.87 7.36 -18.89
C ALA A 52 1.76 8.20 -19.81
N ALA A 53 1.58 8.14 -21.14
CA ALA A 53 2.30 8.99 -22.09
C ALA A 53 1.88 10.46 -21.93
N VAL A 54 0.57 10.72 -21.82
CA VAL A 54 0.01 12.06 -21.62
C VAL A 54 0.43 12.67 -20.28
N GLY A 55 0.32 11.91 -19.18
CA GLY A 55 0.60 12.43 -17.83
C GLY A 55 2.07 12.65 -17.49
N LYS A 56 3.02 12.12 -18.27
CA LYS A 56 4.47 12.20 -18.01
C LYS A 56 5.25 13.04 -19.02
N ASP A 57 4.57 13.78 -19.92
CA ASP A 57 5.18 14.47 -21.06
C ASP A 57 6.13 13.54 -21.83
N VAL A 58 5.72 12.29 -22.04
CA VAL A 58 6.51 11.29 -22.78
C VAL A 58 5.96 11.24 -24.22
N PRO A 59 6.74 11.62 -25.24
CA PRO A 59 6.26 11.62 -26.63
C PRO A 59 5.73 10.26 -27.08
N HIS A 60 4.66 10.27 -27.88
CA HIS A 60 3.96 9.08 -28.39
C HIS A 60 4.77 8.20 -29.37
N SER A 61 5.95 8.63 -29.79
CA SER A 61 6.81 7.87 -30.68
C SER A 61 8.27 8.21 -30.40
N HIS A 62 9.08 7.18 -30.14
CA HIS A 62 10.53 7.35 -30.03
C HIS A 62 11.17 7.10 -31.39
N PRO A 63 12.03 8.02 -31.88
CA PRO A 63 13.09 7.62 -32.80
C PRO A 63 13.94 6.52 -32.13
N PRO A 64 14.36 5.47 -32.85
CA PRO A 64 15.24 4.46 -32.28
C PRO A 64 16.54 5.13 -31.80
N GLY A 65 16.84 5.09 -30.50
CA GLY A 65 18.16 5.49 -29.95
C GLY A 65 18.18 6.46 -28.76
N GLU A 66 17.07 7.10 -28.38
CA GLU A 66 17.06 7.97 -27.19
C GLU A 66 16.53 7.24 -25.95
N GLU A 67 17.44 6.73 -25.11
CA GLU A 67 17.12 6.20 -23.78
C GLU A 67 16.77 7.36 -22.79
N HIS A 68 15.56 7.90 -22.93
CA HIS A 68 14.99 8.90 -22.00
C HIS A 68 14.74 8.35 -20.59
N TRP A 69 14.81 7.03 -20.43
CA TRP A 69 14.56 6.30 -19.20
C TRP A 69 15.85 6.03 -18.43
N VAL A 70 15.80 6.16 -17.10
CA VAL A 70 16.90 5.76 -16.22
C VAL A 70 16.78 4.27 -15.97
N ARG A 71 17.62 3.48 -16.64
CA ARG A 71 17.65 2.02 -16.48
C ARG A 71 18.10 1.67 -15.07
N ARG A 72 17.20 1.02 -14.32
CA ARG A 72 17.48 0.50 -12.98
C ARG A 72 18.12 -0.89 -13.04
N PRO A 73 18.85 -1.33 -12.00
CA PRO A 73 19.38 -2.69 -11.93
C PRO A 73 18.29 -3.75 -12.05
N GLU A 74 17.13 -3.50 -11.45
CA GLU A 74 16.02 -4.45 -11.40
C GLU A 74 15.22 -4.51 -12.71
N GLN A 75 15.45 -3.56 -13.64
CA GLN A 75 14.62 -3.39 -14.84
C GLN A 75 14.62 -4.64 -15.73
N GLU A 76 15.76 -5.30 -15.93
CA GLU A 76 15.84 -6.50 -16.77
C GLU A 76 14.99 -7.65 -16.22
N HIS A 77 14.94 -7.79 -14.89
CA HIS A 77 14.13 -8.82 -14.26
C HIS A 77 12.64 -8.48 -14.37
N ILE A 78 12.26 -7.22 -14.14
CA ILE A 78 10.88 -6.75 -14.37
C ILE A 78 10.46 -6.96 -15.82
N ASP A 79 11.31 -6.64 -16.80
CA ASP A 79 11.00 -6.86 -18.22
C ASP A 79 10.70 -8.35 -18.51
N ARG A 80 11.48 -9.29 -17.94
CA ARG A 80 11.23 -10.74 -18.10
C ARG A 80 9.92 -11.19 -17.47
N ILE A 81 9.58 -10.64 -16.30
CA ILE A 81 8.30 -10.92 -15.63
C ILE A 81 7.12 -10.42 -16.48
N ILE A 82 7.17 -9.16 -16.89
CA ILE A 82 6.08 -8.52 -17.65
C ILE A 82 5.91 -9.12 -19.04
N THR A 83 6.99 -9.57 -19.68
CA THR A 83 6.94 -10.28 -20.98
C THR A 83 6.46 -11.74 -20.86
N GLY A 84 6.17 -12.23 -19.66
CA GLY A 84 5.70 -13.59 -19.39
C GLY A 84 6.77 -14.65 -19.60
N GLN A 85 8.05 -14.31 -19.47
CA GLN A 85 9.15 -15.29 -19.56
C GLN A 85 9.35 -16.05 -18.24
N GLU A 86 9.08 -15.39 -17.12
CA GLU A 86 9.14 -16.01 -15.80
C GLU A 86 7.80 -16.71 -15.49
N VAL A 87 7.86 -17.96 -15.01
CA VAL A 87 6.69 -18.82 -14.75
C VAL A 87 6.89 -19.51 -13.39
N GLY A 88 5.80 -19.79 -12.67
CA GLY A 88 5.86 -20.54 -11.40
C GLY A 88 5.81 -19.69 -10.14
N HIS A 89 5.87 -18.36 -10.31
CA HIS A 89 5.95 -17.37 -9.24
C HIS A 89 4.94 -16.24 -9.46
N TYR A 90 4.64 -15.52 -8.38
CA TYR A 90 4.02 -14.21 -8.43
C TYR A 90 4.90 -13.24 -7.66
N TYR A 91 4.82 -11.95 -7.97
CA TYR A 91 5.84 -10.99 -7.56
C TYR A 91 5.25 -9.91 -6.68
N PHE A 92 5.99 -9.52 -5.66
CA PHE A 92 5.67 -8.38 -4.80
C PHE A 92 6.81 -7.36 -4.85
N ILE A 93 6.56 -6.24 -5.52
CA ILE A 93 7.49 -5.13 -5.65
C ILE A 93 7.29 -4.21 -4.43
N LEU A 94 8.31 -4.10 -3.60
CA LEU A 94 8.30 -3.30 -2.39
C LEU A 94 9.31 -2.17 -2.49
N GLY A 95 8.95 -0.97 -2.08
CA GLY A 95 9.92 0.11 -1.94
C GLY A 95 9.26 1.44 -1.67
N GLU A 96 10.04 2.44 -1.35
CA GLU A 96 9.52 3.71 -0.85
C GLU A 96 8.75 4.52 -1.90
N LYS A 97 7.86 5.41 -1.43
CA LYS A 97 7.15 6.33 -2.31
C LYS A 97 8.12 7.16 -3.15
N GLY A 98 7.90 7.16 -4.46
CA GLY A 98 8.75 7.90 -5.40
C GLY A 98 10.06 7.21 -5.78
N SER A 99 10.27 5.94 -5.42
CA SER A 99 11.43 5.14 -5.86
C SER A 99 11.37 4.74 -7.35
N GLY A 100 10.18 4.75 -7.98
CA GLY A 100 10.02 4.52 -9.42
C GLY A 100 9.33 3.20 -9.82
N LYS A 101 8.82 2.42 -8.87
CA LYS A 101 8.15 1.12 -9.07
C LYS A 101 7.12 1.11 -10.20
N SER A 102 6.10 1.96 -10.13
CA SER A 102 5.06 2.03 -11.18
C SER A 102 5.61 2.47 -12.53
N SER A 103 6.65 3.31 -12.54
CA SER A 103 7.27 3.73 -13.79
C SER A 103 8.07 2.61 -14.46
N MET A 104 8.73 1.73 -13.68
CA MET A 104 9.38 0.53 -14.20
C MET A 104 8.37 -0.44 -14.84
N LEU A 105 7.21 -0.64 -14.19
CA LEU A 105 6.13 -1.51 -14.68
C LEU A 105 5.55 -0.99 -16.00
N ILE A 106 5.23 0.31 -16.06
CA ILE A 106 4.72 0.95 -17.28
C ILE A 106 5.75 0.87 -18.42
N GLU A 107 7.04 1.06 -18.13
CA GLU A 107 8.08 0.97 -19.14
C GLU A 107 8.24 -0.46 -19.67
N ALA A 108 8.16 -1.47 -18.80
CA ALA A 108 8.16 -2.86 -19.22
C ALA A 108 6.94 -3.23 -20.06
N MET A 109 5.76 -2.71 -19.72
CA MET A 109 4.54 -2.86 -20.54
C MET A 109 4.70 -2.20 -21.91
N ARG A 110 5.28 -1.00 -21.97
CA ARG A 110 5.48 -0.26 -23.22
C ARG A 110 6.36 -1.03 -24.22
N LYS A 111 7.39 -1.74 -23.76
CA LYS A 111 8.28 -2.54 -24.62
C LYS A 111 7.56 -3.63 -25.41
N ILE A 112 6.40 -4.07 -24.93
CA ILE A 112 5.54 -5.07 -25.58
C ILE A 112 4.18 -4.52 -25.98
N ASP A 113 4.01 -3.19 -25.96
CA ASP A 113 2.75 -2.51 -26.26
C ASP A 113 1.54 -3.04 -25.45
N GLY A 114 1.79 -3.47 -24.20
CA GLY A 114 0.76 -4.05 -23.32
C GLY A 114 0.36 -5.49 -23.64
N ASP A 115 0.99 -6.14 -24.62
CA ASP A 115 0.61 -7.48 -25.06
C ASP A 115 0.65 -8.53 -23.93
N GLY A 116 -0.51 -9.10 -23.61
CA GLY A 116 -0.63 -10.12 -22.55
C GLY A 116 -0.62 -9.57 -21.13
N VAL A 117 -0.74 -8.25 -20.95
CA VAL A 117 -0.73 -7.60 -19.63
C VAL A 117 -2.04 -6.87 -19.39
N ALA A 118 -2.54 -6.92 -18.15
CA ALA A 118 -3.60 -6.03 -17.67
C ALA A 118 -3.15 -5.37 -16.36
N MET A 119 -3.42 -4.08 -16.20
CA MET A 119 -3.01 -3.31 -15.01
C MET A 119 -4.18 -2.53 -14.42
N PHE A 120 -4.31 -2.54 -13.09
CA PHE A 120 -5.24 -1.68 -12.37
C PHE A 120 -4.68 -1.19 -11.03
N GLU A 121 -5.28 -0.13 -10.49
CA GLU A 121 -4.88 0.47 -9.21
C GLU A 121 -5.80 0.02 -8.07
N ALA A 122 -5.21 -0.37 -6.95
CA ALA A 122 -5.94 -0.62 -5.72
C ALA A 122 -6.58 0.65 -5.14
N HIS A 123 -7.58 0.47 -4.28
CA HIS A 123 -8.31 1.56 -3.65
C HIS A 123 -8.83 1.11 -2.29
N ALA A 124 -8.93 2.03 -1.33
CA ALA A 124 -9.47 1.77 0.01
C ALA A 124 -10.90 1.19 0.02
N ASP A 125 -11.64 1.37 -1.07
CA ASP A 125 -13.01 0.87 -1.27
C ASP A 125 -12.99 -0.28 -2.29
N PRO A 126 -13.36 -1.51 -1.87
CA PRO A 126 -13.43 -2.67 -2.75
C PRO A 126 -14.37 -2.51 -3.95
N GLU A 127 -15.42 -1.69 -3.86
CA GLU A 127 -16.31 -1.45 -5.01
C GLU A 127 -15.57 -0.69 -6.12
N ILE A 128 -14.69 0.23 -5.75
CA ILE A 128 -13.83 0.93 -6.71
C ILE A 128 -12.79 -0.05 -7.28
N VAL A 129 -12.24 -0.95 -6.47
CA VAL A 129 -11.35 -2.01 -6.95
C VAL A 129 -12.08 -2.92 -7.95
N ARG A 130 -13.32 -3.33 -7.66
CA ARG A 130 -14.17 -4.12 -8.56
C ARG A 130 -14.31 -3.42 -9.91
N ILE A 131 -14.71 -2.14 -9.92
CA ILE A 131 -14.88 -1.36 -11.15
C ILE A 131 -13.57 -1.25 -11.94
N ARG A 132 -12.45 -0.97 -11.27
CA ARG A 132 -11.13 -0.84 -11.91
C ARG A 132 -10.64 -2.16 -12.50
N LEU A 133 -10.82 -3.27 -11.78
CA LEU A 133 -10.55 -4.62 -12.27
C LEU A 133 -11.42 -4.93 -13.50
N GLY A 134 -12.71 -4.62 -13.44
CA GLY A 134 -13.63 -4.79 -14.57
C GLY A 134 -13.15 -4.06 -15.81
N LYS A 135 -12.78 -2.79 -15.68
CA LYS A 135 -12.23 -1.99 -16.79
C LYS A 135 -10.93 -2.58 -17.34
N ALA A 136 -9.99 -2.96 -16.48
CA ALA A 136 -8.71 -3.53 -16.90
C ALA A 136 -8.87 -4.89 -17.59
N LEU A 137 -9.94 -5.64 -17.29
CA LEU A 137 -10.22 -6.94 -17.89
C LEU A 137 -11.31 -6.89 -18.98
N ASP A 138 -11.78 -5.71 -19.39
CA ASP A 138 -12.96 -5.54 -20.26
C ASP A 138 -14.13 -6.46 -19.84
N TYR A 139 -14.47 -6.40 -18.54
CA TYR A 139 -15.45 -7.25 -17.87
C TYR A 139 -16.54 -6.43 -17.18
N GLU A 140 -17.78 -6.68 -17.59
CA GLU A 140 -18.99 -6.11 -16.99
C GLU A 140 -19.58 -7.11 -15.99
N PHE A 141 -19.79 -6.68 -14.74
CA PHE A 141 -20.30 -7.51 -13.64
C PHE A 141 -21.82 -7.68 -13.71
N HIS A 142 -22.32 -8.29 -14.79
CA HIS A 142 -23.74 -8.57 -15.05
C HIS A 142 -24.66 -7.36 -15.25
N GLU A 143 -24.11 -6.14 -15.27
CA GLU A 143 -24.87 -4.90 -15.55
C GLU A 143 -25.61 -4.98 -16.91
N ASP A 144 -25.05 -5.71 -17.88
CA ASP A 144 -25.62 -5.91 -19.22
C ASP A 144 -26.38 -7.24 -19.40
N TYR A 145 -26.48 -8.09 -18.37
CA TYR A 145 -27.15 -9.39 -18.48
C TYR A 145 -28.65 -9.28 -18.20
N ILE A 146 -29.45 -9.30 -19.29
CA ILE A 146 -30.92 -9.18 -19.22
C ILE A 146 -31.56 -10.30 -18.38
N GLY A 147 -30.93 -11.46 -18.27
CA GLY A 147 -31.42 -12.55 -17.43
C GLY A 147 -31.44 -12.23 -15.92
N GLY A 148 -30.74 -11.17 -15.48
CA GLY A 148 -30.81 -10.66 -14.11
C GLY A 148 -32.18 -10.05 -13.76
N TYR A 149 -32.94 -9.55 -14.75
CA TYR A 149 -34.30 -9.04 -14.53
C TYR A 149 -35.33 -10.13 -14.20
N PHE A 150 -35.02 -11.39 -14.49
CA PHE A 150 -35.87 -12.55 -14.22
C PHE A 150 -35.42 -13.35 -12.97
N SER A 151 -34.42 -12.85 -12.24
CA SER A 151 -33.95 -13.43 -10.98
C SER A 151 -34.63 -12.74 -9.80
N GLU A 152 -35.24 -13.54 -8.91
CA GLU A 152 -35.93 -13.07 -7.70
C GLU A 152 -34.97 -12.46 -6.66
N LYS A 153 -33.71 -12.93 -6.67
CA LYS A 153 -32.60 -12.24 -6.00
C LYS A 153 -32.11 -11.14 -6.94
N GLY A 154 -32.24 -9.89 -6.52
CA GLY A 154 -31.82 -8.74 -7.31
C GLY A 154 -30.32 -8.83 -7.69
N PRO A 155 -29.90 -8.22 -8.80
CA PRO A 155 -28.52 -8.27 -9.28
C PRO A 155 -27.46 -7.67 -8.32
N ARG A 156 -27.88 -7.13 -7.17
CA ARG A 156 -27.06 -6.40 -6.19
C ARG A 156 -26.81 -7.13 -4.87
N ASP A 157 -27.26 -8.36 -4.70
CA ASP A 157 -27.12 -9.10 -3.43
C ASP A 157 -25.72 -9.69 -3.18
N MET A 158 -24.69 -9.19 -3.85
CA MET A 158 -23.34 -9.69 -3.68
C MET A 158 -22.33 -8.55 -3.56
N GLY A 159 -21.49 -8.62 -2.53
CA GLY A 159 -20.44 -7.63 -2.32
C GLY A 159 -19.28 -7.76 -3.32
N ALA A 160 -18.52 -6.68 -3.47
CA ALA A 160 -17.38 -6.56 -4.37
C ALA A 160 -16.44 -7.78 -4.43
N LEU A 161 -16.15 -8.42 -3.29
CA LEU A 161 -15.24 -9.57 -3.23
C LEU A 161 -15.71 -10.75 -4.09
N LEU A 162 -17.00 -11.07 -4.04
CA LEU A 162 -17.55 -12.20 -4.79
C LEU A 162 -17.62 -11.91 -6.29
N ASP A 163 -17.84 -10.64 -6.64
CA ASP A 163 -17.79 -10.18 -8.02
C ASP A 163 -16.37 -10.23 -8.57
N ILE A 164 -15.38 -9.73 -7.83
CA ILE A 164 -13.95 -9.84 -8.16
C ILE A 164 -13.60 -11.32 -8.38
N GLU A 165 -13.95 -12.19 -7.45
CA GLU A 165 -13.74 -13.64 -7.55
C GLU A 165 -14.36 -14.24 -8.84
N ARG A 166 -15.55 -13.79 -9.24
CA ARG A 166 -16.16 -14.22 -10.51
C ARG A 166 -15.39 -13.74 -11.73
N ALA A 167 -14.92 -12.49 -11.73
CA ALA A 167 -14.09 -11.96 -12.81
C ALA A 167 -12.78 -12.75 -12.93
N LEU A 168 -12.11 -13.06 -11.80
CA LEU A 168 -10.90 -13.87 -11.76
C LEU A 168 -11.15 -15.31 -12.28
N ASN A 169 -12.29 -15.92 -11.95
CA ASN A 169 -12.71 -17.21 -12.51
C ASN A 169 -12.89 -17.18 -14.05
N LYS A 170 -13.34 -16.04 -14.61
CA LYS A 170 -13.44 -15.87 -16.07
C LYS A 170 -12.07 -15.64 -16.69
N LEU A 171 -11.23 -14.86 -16.03
CA LEU A 171 -9.84 -14.63 -16.43
C LEU A 171 -9.09 -15.96 -16.53
N GLU A 172 -9.26 -16.88 -15.59
CA GLU A 172 -8.65 -18.21 -15.66
C GLU A 172 -9.01 -18.96 -16.95
N LYS A 173 -10.27 -18.86 -17.40
CA LYS A 173 -10.72 -19.46 -18.67
C LYS A 173 -10.10 -18.78 -19.88
N VAL A 174 -9.95 -17.47 -19.85
CA VAL A 174 -9.27 -16.70 -20.90
C VAL A 174 -7.78 -17.05 -20.94
N ALA A 175 -7.12 -17.12 -19.78
CA ALA A 175 -5.73 -17.52 -19.64
C ALA A 175 -5.48 -18.91 -20.23
N MET A 176 -6.30 -19.92 -19.88
CA MET A 176 -6.19 -21.26 -20.47
C MET A 176 -6.34 -21.26 -22.01
N LYS A 177 -7.24 -20.43 -22.55
CA LYS A 177 -7.45 -20.32 -23.99
C LYS A 177 -6.26 -19.65 -24.67
N LEU A 178 -5.81 -18.52 -24.14
CA LEU A 178 -4.70 -17.75 -24.68
C LEU A 178 -3.37 -18.48 -24.54
N PHE A 179 -3.15 -19.22 -23.45
CA PHE A 179 -1.93 -19.99 -23.23
C PHE A 179 -1.66 -21.02 -24.35
N ARG A 180 -2.72 -21.61 -24.93
CA ARG A 180 -2.59 -22.56 -26.05
C ARG A 180 -1.93 -21.94 -27.28
N ILE A 181 -2.15 -20.63 -27.48
CA ILE A 181 -1.66 -19.84 -28.62
C ILE A 181 -0.36 -19.12 -28.26
N ARG A 182 -0.36 -18.35 -27.16
CA ARG A 182 0.74 -17.49 -26.71
C ARG A 182 1.93 -18.26 -26.13
N LYS A 183 1.70 -19.45 -25.56
CA LYS A 183 2.70 -20.26 -24.83
C LYS A 183 3.41 -19.51 -23.68
N LYS A 184 2.78 -18.47 -23.17
CA LYS A 184 3.24 -17.63 -22.06
C LYS A 184 2.06 -17.33 -21.13
N PRO A 185 2.27 -17.19 -19.81
CA PRO A 185 1.24 -16.75 -18.90
C PRO A 185 0.77 -15.32 -19.24
N LEU A 186 -0.47 -15.00 -18.86
CA LEU A 186 -0.91 -13.62 -18.81
C LEU A 186 -0.32 -12.93 -17.58
N VAL A 187 -0.14 -11.62 -17.63
CA VAL A 187 0.35 -10.84 -16.48
C VAL A 187 -0.75 -9.92 -15.99
N VAL A 188 -1.02 -9.96 -14.69
CA VAL A 188 -1.97 -9.03 -14.04
C VAL A 188 -1.25 -8.23 -12.98
N ILE A 189 -1.22 -6.92 -13.17
CA ILE A 189 -0.54 -5.98 -12.27
C ILE A 189 -1.58 -5.29 -11.38
N VAL A 190 -1.41 -5.43 -10.06
CA VAL A 190 -2.16 -4.67 -9.06
C VAL A 190 -1.24 -3.63 -8.44
N ASN A 191 -1.45 -2.38 -8.83
CA ASN A 191 -0.61 -1.26 -8.42
C ASN A 191 -1.14 -0.63 -7.11
N GLN A 192 -0.24 -0.07 -6.31
CA GLN A 192 -0.55 0.70 -5.09
C GLN A 192 -1.34 -0.09 -4.03
N MET A 193 -0.95 -1.33 -3.74
CA MET A 193 -1.60 -2.19 -2.75
C MET A 193 -1.72 -1.57 -1.35
N HIS A 194 -0.81 -0.67 -0.99
CA HIS A 194 -0.84 0.10 0.26
C HIS A 194 -2.08 1.00 0.41
N LEU A 195 -2.81 1.32 -0.67
CA LEU A 195 -4.06 2.08 -0.60
C LEU A 195 -5.23 1.26 -0.04
N LEU A 196 -5.11 -0.07 0.01
CA LEU A 196 -6.06 -0.92 0.72
C LEU A 196 -6.00 -0.59 2.21
N ARG A 197 -7.15 -0.57 2.88
CA ARG A 197 -7.17 -0.37 4.33
C ARG A 197 -6.71 -1.64 5.03
N ASN A 198 -6.02 -1.47 6.14
CA ASN A 198 -5.67 -2.57 7.04
C ASN A 198 -6.85 -2.93 7.96
N ASP A 199 -8.05 -3.05 7.39
CA ASP A 199 -9.28 -3.52 8.03
C ASP A 199 -9.67 -4.90 7.50
N ASP A 200 -10.72 -5.51 8.06
CA ASP A 200 -11.13 -6.87 7.67
C ASP A 200 -11.44 -6.97 6.18
N VAL A 201 -12.04 -5.94 5.60
CA VAL A 201 -12.46 -5.93 4.20
C VAL A 201 -11.25 -5.86 3.27
N GLY A 202 -10.29 -4.96 3.52
CA GLY A 202 -9.05 -4.87 2.77
C GLY A 202 -8.17 -6.11 2.93
N ARG A 203 -8.09 -6.67 4.15
CA ARG A 203 -7.38 -7.93 4.41
C ARG A 203 -7.97 -9.12 3.67
N ASN A 204 -9.29 -9.21 3.58
CA ASN A 204 -9.98 -10.25 2.82
C ASN A 204 -9.74 -10.10 1.31
N LEU A 205 -9.68 -8.87 0.79
CA LEU A 205 -9.34 -8.63 -0.62
C LEU A 205 -7.89 -9.04 -0.94
N ILE A 206 -6.92 -8.68 -0.10
CA ILE A 206 -5.52 -9.12 -0.26
C ILE A 206 -5.44 -10.64 -0.27
N GLU A 207 -6.12 -11.30 0.66
CA GLU A 207 -6.15 -12.75 0.76
C GLU A 207 -6.75 -13.40 -0.49
N LEU A 208 -7.89 -12.88 -0.99
CA LEU A 208 -8.50 -13.35 -2.23
C LEU A 208 -7.54 -13.26 -3.42
N LEU A 209 -6.90 -12.10 -3.61
CA LEU A 209 -5.94 -11.89 -4.70
C LEU A 209 -4.72 -12.81 -4.56
N GLN A 210 -4.23 -13.00 -3.33
CA GLN A 210 -3.09 -13.87 -3.06
C GLN A 210 -3.40 -15.34 -3.31
N GLN A 211 -4.56 -15.84 -2.86
CA GLN A 211 -4.97 -17.23 -3.11
C GLN A 211 -5.01 -17.53 -4.62
N ARG A 212 -5.50 -16.58 -5.42
CA ARG A 212 -5.49 -16.66 -6.88
C ARG A 212 -4.08 -16.59 -7.46
N ALA A 213 -3.24 -15.71 -6.94
CA ALA A 213 -1.83 -15.62 -7.34
C ALA A 213 -1.09 -16.95 -7.12
N GLU A 214 -1.26 -17.57 -5.95
CA GLU A 214 -0.67 -18.88 -5.62
C GLU A 214 -1.14 -19.98 -6.55
N GLN A 215 -2.46 -20.07 -6.79
CA GLN A 215 -3.05 -21.06 -7.69
C GLN A 215 -2.53 -20.90 -9.13
N TRP A 216 -2.51 -19.66 -9.65
CA TRP A 216 -2.11 -19.41 -11.04
C TRP A 216 -0.61 -19.49 -11.27
N ALA A 217 0.19 -19.11 -10.27
CA ALA A 217 1.63 -19.33 -10.28
C ALA A 217 1.93 -20.83 -10.34
N ALA A 218 1.26 -21.66 -9.53
CA ALA A 218 1.42 -23.11 -9.56
C ALA A 218 1.01 -23.73 -10.92
N ALA A 219 -0.02 -23.18 -11.57
CA ALA A 219 -0.49 -23.64 -12.87
C ALA A 219 0.31 -23.08 -14.07
N GLY A 220 1.11 -22.03 -13.87
CA GLY A 220 1.82 -21.32 -14.93
C GLY A 220 0.92 -20.59 -15.93
N LEU A 221 -0.29 -20.21 -15.51
CA LEU A 221 -1.32 -19.61 -16.39
C LEU A 221 -1.37 -18.08 -16.32
N VAL A 222 -1.22 -17.52 -15.12
CA VAL A 222 -1.25 -16.09 -14.86
C VAL A 222 -0.17 -15.75 -13.83
N THR A 223 0.63 -14.74 -14.12
CA THR A 223 1.63 -14.17 -13.21
C THR A 223 1.04 -12.89 -12.62
N MET A 224 0.75 -12.89 -11.31
CA MET A 224 0.33 -11.67 -10.62
C MET A 224 1.54 -10.85 -10.17
N VAL A 225 1.47 -9.54 -10.35
CA VAL A 225 2.49 -8.59 -9.89
C VAL A 225 1.83 -7.56 -9.00
N PHE A 226 2.17 -7.59 -7.72
CA PHE A 226 1.72 -6.64 -6.71
C PHE A 226 2.79 -5.56 -6.51
N ASN A 227 2.39 -4.31 -6.33
CA ASN A 227 3.30 -3.23 -5.97
C ASN A 227 2.78 -2.47 -4.75
N SER A 228 3.64 -2.24 -3.75
CA SER A 228 3.32 -1.49 -2.53
C SER A 228 4.44 -0.54 -2.12
N ASP A 229 4.03 0.56 -1.46
CA ASP A 229 4.95 1.49 -0.82
C ASP A 229 5.22 1.04 0.63
N ASP A 230 4.20 0.45 1.27
CA ASP A 230 4.20 0.13 2.70
C ASP A 230 4.51 -1.34 2.98
N TYR A 231 5.19 -1.59 4.10
CA TYR A 231 5.62 -2.92 4.55
C TYR A 231 4.49 -3.80 5.10
N TRP A 232 3.42 -3.22 5.64
CA TRP A 232 2.33 -4.02 6.23
C TRP A 232 1.67 -4.97 5.22
N VAL A 233 1.61 -4.58 3.94
CA VAL A 233 1.10 -5.43 2.85
C VAL A 233 1.98 -6.67 2.68
N TYR A 234 3.29 -6.50 2.79
CA TYR A 234 4.24 -7.62 2.75
C TYR A 234 4.02 -8.57 3.93
N GLU A 235 3.87 -8.06 5.15
CA GLU A 235 3.59 -8.91 6.32
C GLU A 235 2.33 -9.75 6.13
N ARG A 236 1.28 -9.14 5.55
CA ARG A 236 0.03 -9.84 5.27
C ARG A 236 0.23 -10.94 4.23
N LEU A 237 0.91 -10.64 3.13
CA LEU A 237 1.21 -11.61 2.07
C LEU A 237 2.15 -12.72 2.54
N LYS A 238 3.08 -12.43 3.45
CA LYS A 238 4.06 -13.42 3.95
C LYS A 238 3.39 -14.64 4.59
N LEU A 239 2.19 -14.50 5.16
CA LEU A 239 1.48 -15.58 5.87
C LEU A 239 1.08 -16.75 4.97
N LEU A 240 0.67 -16.47 3.72
CA LEU A 240 0.19 -17.49 2.78
C LEU A 240 1.17 -17.72 1.61
N SER A 241 2.35 -17.11 1.67
CA SER A 241 3.33 -17.10 0.59
C SER A 241 4.11 -18.41 0.51
N THR A 242 3.93 -19.14 -0.58
CA THR A 242 4.78 -20.27 -0.99
C THR A 242 5.54 -19.99 -2.29
N ARG A 243 4.97 -19.18 -3.20
CA ARG A 243 5.55 -18.88 -4.52
C ARG A 243 5.85 -17.41 -4.75
N MET A 244 5.65 -16.56 -3.74
CA MET A 244 5.93 -15.14 -3.84
C MET A 244 7.43 -14.88 -3.94
N GLU A 245 7.83 -14.03 -4.88
CA GLU A 245 9.15 -13.42 -4.90
C GLU A 245 9.06 -11.92 -4.59
N VAL A 246 9.86 -11.46 -3.63
CA VAL A 246 9.89 -10.05 -3.22
C VAL A 246 10.99 -9.32 -3.97
N LEU A 247 10.61 -8.27 -4.69
CA LEU A 247 11.53 -7.45 -5.47
C LEU A 247 11.68 -6.08 -4.80
N PRO A 248 12.77 -5.84 -4.03
CA PRO A 248 12.99 -4.54 -3.41
C PRO A 248 13.41 -3.50 -4.45
N VAL A 249 12.77 -2.34 -4.42
CA VAL A 249 13.08 -1.17 -5.24
C VAL A 249 13.50 -0.04 -4.34
N THR A 250 14.80 0.03 -4.09
CA THR A 250 15.43 1.06 -3.25
C THR A 250 15.78 2.30 -4.06
N ASP A 251 16.25 3.34 -3.38
CA ASP A 251 16.88 4.49 -4.02
C ASP A 251 18.06 4.08 -4.91
N LEU A 252 18.33 4.89 -5.94
CA LEU A 252 19.42 4.61 -6.88
C LEU A 252 20.80 4.71 -6.20
N PRO A 253 21.73 3.80 -6.53
CA PRO A 253 23.13 3.98 -6.16
C PRO A 253 23.69 5.29 -6.71
N LYS A 254 24.67 5.89 -6.01
CA LYS A 254 25.24 7.20 -6.34
C LYS A 254 25.52 7.40 -7.83
N LYS A 255 26.25 6.47 -8.44
CA LYS A 255 26.62 6.56 -9.87
C LYS A 255 25.41 6.66 -10.80
N GLN A 256 24.36 5.90 -10.51
CA GLN A 256 23.13 5.91 -11.32
C GLN A 256 22.27 7.15 -11.03
N ALA A 257 22.21 7.58 -9.78
CA ALA A 257 21.51 8.79 -9.37
C ALA A 257 22.08 10.05 -10.05
N ILE A 258 23.41 10.16 -10.11
CA ILE A 258 24.11 11.26 -10.79
C ILE A 258 23.84 11.25 -12.30
N GLN A 259 23.89 10.07 -12.93
CA GLN A 259 23.55 9.92 -14.34
C GLN A 259 22.08 10.28 -14.61
N ALA A 260 21.16 9.87 -13.74
CA ALA A 260 19.75 10.22 -13.81
C ALA A 260 19.53 11.73 -13.74
N LEU A 261 20.14 12.40 -12.75
CA LEU A 261 20.07 13.83 -12.57
C LEU A 261 20.57 14.60 -13.80
N GLN A 262 21.72 14.17 -14.35
CA GLN A 262 22.29 14.76 -15.56
C GLN A 262 21.37 14.59 -16.78
N ARG A 263 20.75 13.41 -16.94
CA ARG A 263 19.78 13.16 -18.03
C ARG A 263 18.54 14.03 -17.86
N TYR A 264 17.99 14.14 -16.65
CA TYR A 264 16.85 15.00 -16.39
C TYR A 264 17.17 16.47 -16.65
N ARG A 265 18.36 16.93 -16.24
CA ARG A 265 18.76 18.32 -16.49
C ARG A 265 18.90 18.62 -17.99
N MET A 266 19.52 17.71 -18.74
CA MET A 266 19.62 17.82 -20.19
C MET A 266 18.24 17.82 -20.85
N ARG A 267 17.30 17.00 -20.37
CA ARG A 267 15.93 16.95 -20.92
C ARG A 267 15.15 18.25 -20.70
N TYR A 268 15.20 18.82 -19.50
CA TYR A 268 14.38 19.98 -19.15
C TYR A 268 14.99 21.31 -19.58
N PHE A 269 16.31 21.42 -19.54
CA PHE A 269 17.01 22.69 -19.78
C PHE A 269 18.07 22.63 -20.88
N GLY A 270 18.40 21.44 -21.41
CA GLY A 270 19.52 21.29 -22.35
C GLY A 270 20.89 21.53 -21.72
N GLU A 271 20.97 21.51 -20.39
CA GLU A 271 22.16 21.90 -19.64
C GLU A 271 22.99 20.69 -19.18
N LYS A 272 24.32 20.82 -19.32
CA LYS A 272 25.28 19.87 -18.77
C LYS A 272 25.86 20.40 -17.45
N MET A 273 25.71 19.64 -16.39
CA MET A 273 26.17 20.01 -15.05
C MET A 273 27.62 19.57 -14.85
N THR A 274 28.33 20.24 -13.94
CA THR A 274 29.63 19.76 -13.49
C THR A 274 29.46 18.59 -12.52
N GLN A 275 30.48 17.74 -12.42
CA GLN A 275 30.47 16.59 -11.50
C GLN A 275 30.27 17.06 -10.05
N GLU A 276 30.92 18.15 -9.65
CA GLU A 276 30.78 18.76 -8.32
C GLU A 276 29.34 19.18 -8.02
N GLN A 277 28.64 19.80 -8.96
CA GLN A 277 27.23 20.18 -8.78
C GLN A 277 26.33 18.95 -8.65
N LEU A 278 26.60 17.89 -9.41
CA LEU A 278 25.84 16.64 -9.35
C LEU A 278 26.05 15.93 -8.01
N ASP A 279 27.29 15.89 -7.52
CA ASP A 279 27.65 15.34 -6.22
C ASP A 279 27.00 16.15 -5.09
N ASP A 280 27.06 17.49 -5.15
CA ASP A 280 26.48 18.38 -4.13
C ASP A 280 24.96 18.21 -4.00
N VAL A 281 24.26 18.01 -5.13
CA VAL A 281 22.83 17.68 -5.13
C VAL A 281 22.59 16.28 -4.56
N TYR A 282 23.34 15.27 -5.00
CA TYR A 282 23.19 13.89 -4.52
C TYR A 282 23.36 13.80 -3.01
N ASP A 283 24.41 14.43 -2.46
CA ASP A 283 24.72 14.40 -1.03
C ASP A 283 23.62 15.08 -0.17
N ARG A 284 22.75 15.89 -0.77
CA ARG A 284 21.63 16.55 -0.09
C ARG A 284 20.31 15.79 -0.17
N VAL A 285 20.02 15.12 -1.29
CA VAL A 285 18.69 14.50 -1.53
C VAL A 285 18.73 12.97 -1.70
N GLY A 286 19.90 12.38 -1.85
CA GLY A 286 20.08 10.94 -2.07
C GLY A 286 19.63 10.47 -3.45
N GLY A 287 19.45 9.15 -3.58
CA GLY A 287 19.17 8.47 -4.85
C GLY A 287 17.69 8.40 -5.25
N ARG A 288 16.79 9.13 -4.57
CA ARG A 288 15.36 9.01 -4.81
C ARG A 288 14.94 9.67 -6.12
N LEU A 289 14.37 8.90 -7.03
CA LEU A 289 13.98 9.39 -8.36
C LEU A 289 13.01 10.58 -8.32
N SER A 290 12.01 10.57 -7.43
CA SER A 290 11.07 11.70 -7.31
C SER A 290 11.76 13.00 -6.87
N PHE A 291 12.74 12.92 -5.97
CA PHE A 291 13.52 14.07 -5.53
C PHE A 291 14.48 14.56 -6.62
N LEU A 292 15.23 13.64 -7.24
CA LEU A 292 16.13 13.97 -8.35
C LEU A 292 15.38 14.65 -9.51
N ASN A 293 14.20 14.13 -9.88
CA ASN A 293 13.36 14.74 -10.91
C ASN A 293 12.84 16.13 -10.50
N ARG A 294 12.39 16.30 -9.25
CA ARG A 294 11.93 17.60 -8.73
C ARG A 294 13.06 18.64 -8.72
N VAL A 295 14.26 18.25 -8.31
CA VAL A 295 15.44 19.13 -8.32
C VAL A 295 15.82 19.49 -9.76
N ALA A 296 15.89 18.52 -10.67
CA ALA A 296 16.29 18.74 -12.06
C ALA A 296 15.40 19.75 -12.81
N LYS A 297 14.10 19.79 -12.50
CA LYS A 297 13.12 20.73 -13.06
C LYS A 297 13.24 22.17 -12.54
N SER A 298 13.97 22.38 -11.45
CA SER A 298 14.08 23.70 -10.83
C SER A 298 15.23 24.50 -11.42
N HIS A 299 15.07 25.81 -11.59
CA HIS A 299 16.18 26.68 -11.98
C HIS A 299 17.29 26.70 -10.92
N ASP A 300 16.91 26.81 -9.64
CA ASP A 300 17.84 26.74 -8.50
C ASP A 300 17.73 25.37 -7.80
N MET A 301 18.67 24.49 -8.16
CA MET A 301 18.72 23.12 -7.65
C MET A 301 19.05 23.05 -6.16
N LEU A 302 19.99 23.88 -5.69
CA LEU A 302 20.44 23.85 -4.29
C LEU A 302 19.36 24.37 -3.35
N ALA A 303 18.71 25.50 -3.70
CA ALA A 303 17.58 25.98 -2.93
C ALA A 303 16.42 24.97 -2.92
N THR A 304 16.28 24.17 -3.98
CA THR A 304 15.25 23.12 -4.06
C THR A 304 15.60 21.91 -3.19
N CYS A 305 16.88 21.56 -3.07
CA CYS A 305 17.33 20.52 -2.13
C CYS A 305 16.99 20.89 -0.68
N GLU A 306 17.28 22.13 -0.28
CA GLU A 306 16.92 22.61 1.06
C GLU A 306 15.41 22.68 1.26
N ARG A 307 14.65 23.12 0.24
CA ARG A 307 13.19 23.11 0.29
C ARG A 307 12.62 21.70 0.47
N ILE A 308 13.21 20.67 -0.15
CA ILE A 308 12.79 19.28 0.04
C ILE A 308 13.00 18.87 1.50
N LYS A 309 14.20 19.08 2.06
CA LYS A 309 14.49 18.80 3.46
C LYS A 309 13.54 19.56 4.41
N ASP A 310 13.26 20.84 4.13
CA ASP A 310 12.33 21.64 4.95
C ASP A 310 10.88 21.13 4.87
N ILE A 311 10.44 20.62 3.73
CA ILE A 311 9.11 19.99 3.58
C ILE A 311 9.04 18.71 4.41
N GLU A 312 10.05 17.84 4.32
CA GLU A 312 10.12 16.61 5.13
C GLU A 312 10.17 16.93 6.64
N LYS A 313 10.97 17.94 7.03
CA LYS A 313 11.05 18.43 8.42
C LYS A 313 9.69 18.91 8.92
N LYS A 314 9.02 19.78 8.17
CA LYS A 314 7.69 20.30 8.55
C LYS A 314 6.65 19.19 8.60
N TRP A 315 6.69 18.24 7.66
CA TRP A 315 5.81 17.09 7.67
C TRP A 315 5.98 16.27 8.95
N PHE A 316 7.22 15.90 9.31
CA PHE A 316 7.50 15.17 10.54
C PHE A 316 7.08 15.94 11.80
N LEU A 317 7.41 17.24 11.90
CA LEU A 317 7.02 18.07 13.04
C LEU A 317 5.49 18.20 13.17
N ASN A 318 4.78 18.37 12.06
CA ASN A 318 3.31 18.45 12.08
C ASN A 318 2.65 17.15 12.56
N GLN A 319 3.29 16.00 12.35
CA GLN A 319 2.76 14.70 12.78
C GLN A 319 3.23 14.30 14.18
N CYS A 320 4.43 14.70 14.59
CA CYS A 320 5.15 14.09 15.72
C CYS A 320 5.78 15.10 16.68
N TRP A 321 5.38 16.37 16.71
CA TRP A 321 5.95 17.32 17.68
C TRP A 321 5.46 17.07 19.11
N ILE A 322 6.43 17.20 20.03
CA ILE A 322 6.30 16.98 21.47
C ILE A 322 6.06 18.31 22.20
N MET A 323 5.26 18.27 23.26
CA MET A 323 4.75 19.48 23.94
C MET A 323 5.46 19.81 25.26
N GLY A 324 6.28 18.91 25.82
CA GLY A 324 6.97 19.13 27.09
C GLY A 324 6.05 19.02 28.30
N THR A 325 6.43 19.67 29.40
CA THR A 325 5.67 19.66 30.67
C THR A 325 4.34 20.39 30.60
N GLU A 326 4.18 21.32 29.66
CA GLU A 326 2.98 22.14 29.48
C GLU A 326 1.84 21.41 28.77
N MET A 327 2.04 20.15 28.37
CA MET A 327 1.02 19.40 27.65
C MET A 327 -0.21 19.11 28.54
N ASP A 328 -1.39 19.25 27.93
CA ASP A 328 -2.66 18.92 28.54
C ASP A 328 -2.84 17.39 28.67
N ASP A 329 -3.65 16.97 29.63
CA ASP A 329 -3.95 15.56 29.89
C ASP A 329 -4.80 14.96 28.75
N ASP A 330 -5.60 15.79 28.06
CA ASP A 330 -6.49 15.37 26.96
C ASP A 330 -5.75 14.99 25.66
N VAL A 331 -4.47 15.36 25.51
CA VAL A 331 -3.66 15.08 24.31
C VAL A 331 -2.70 13.90 24.49
N MET A 332 -2.88 13.11 25.54
CA MET A 332 -1.95 12.05 25.95
C MET A 332 -1.64 11.04 24.83
N ASP A 333 -2.63 10.57 24.08
CA ASP A 333 -2.41 9.57 23.02
C ASP A 333 -1.59 10.12 21.85
N GLN A 334 -1.86 11.37 21.45
CA GLN A 334 -1.08 12.06 20.42
C GLN A 334 0.36 12.32 20.90
N GLN A 335 0.55 12.61 22.20
CA GLN A 335 1.89 12.80 22.76
C GLN A 335 2.65 11.48 22.93
N LYS A 336 1.99 10.36 23.23
CA LYS A 336 2.62 9.02 23.17
C LYS A 336 3.12 8.71 21.76
N TRP A 337 2.31 9.02 20.75
CA TRP A 337 2.69 8.88 19.35
C TRP A 337 3.89 9.76 18.98
N ALA A 338 3.82 11.05 19.30
CA ALA A 338 4.88 12.02 19.01
C ALA A 338 6.19 11.67 19.72
N ALA A 339 6.14 11.37 21.03
CA ALA A 339 7.31 11.00 21.82
C ALA A 339 7.97 9.72 21.29
N ALA A 340 7.20 8.66 20.98
CA ALA A 340 7.75 7.43 20.42
C ALA A 340 8.47 7.67 19.09
N ALA A 341 7.89 8.46 18.18
CA ALA A 341 8.52 8.82 16.92
C ALA A 341 9.80 9.67 17.11
N MET A 342 9.78 10.62 18.04
CA MET A 342 10.94 11.46 18.38
C MET A 342 12.09 10.66 19.01
N VAL A 343 11.78 9.72 19.90
CA VAL A 343 12.76 8.81 20.51
C VAL A 343 13.43 7.96 19.43
N LEU A 344 12.66 7.42 18.48
CA LEU A 344 13.22 6.65 17.36
C LEU A 344 14.08 7.52 16.43
N ALA A 345 13.63 8.74 16.11
CA ALA A 345 14.40 9.68 15.30
C ALA A 345 15.73 10.04 15.98
N HIS A 346 15.70 10.33 17.29
CA HIS A 346 16.89 10.60 18.08
C HIS A 346 17.85 9.39 18.13
N ALA A 347 17.33 8.18 18.36
CA ALA A 347 18.14 6.96 18.36
C ALA A 347 18.82 6.71 17.01
N LEU A 348 18.15 6.99 15.89
CA LEU A 348 18.77 6.89 14.56
C LEU A 348 19.90 7.90 14.38
N VAL A 349 19.75 9.13 14.89
CA VAL A 349 20.81 10.16 14.86
C VAL A 349 21.99 9.75 15.73
N GLU A 350 21.77 9.31 16.98
CA GLU A 350 22.83 8.79 17.85
C GLU A 350 23.54 7.57 17.23
N LYS A 351 22.79 6.69 16.56
CA LYS A 351 23.36 5.54 15.86
C LYS A 351 24.30 5.98 14.73
N GLU A 352 23.96 7.02 13.97
CA GLU A 352 24.80 7.56 12.90
C GLU A 352 26.20 7.92 13.42
N GLU A 353 26.30 8.48 14.64
CA GLU A 353 27.58 8.84 15.27
C GLU A 353 28.45 7.62 15.62
N SER A 354 27.82 6.49 15.93
CA SER A 354 28.49 5.23 16.27
C SER A 354 28.85 4.36 15.07
N MET A 355 28.38 4.69 13.87
CA MET A 355 28.60 3.90 12.66
C MET A 355 30.03 4.06 12.14
N THR A 356 30.63 2.94 11.72
CA THR A 356 31.98 2.94 11.12
C THR A 356 32.03 3.71 9.80
N SER A 357 30.94 3.70 9.04
CA SER A 357 30.80 4.48 7.81
C SER A 357 29.34 4.84 7.58
N THR A 358 29.10 6.08 7.18
CA THR A 358 27.80 6.60 6.74
C THR A 358 27.74 6.78 5.22
N TYR A 359 28.83 6.42 4.52
CA TYR A 359 29.00 6.66 3.09
C TYR A 359 29.85 5.59 2.41
N ASP A 360 29.36 5.12 1.26
CA ASP A 360 30.12 4.26 0.35
C ASP A 360 30.27 4.96 -1.01
N PRO A 361 31.46 5.01 -1.63
CA PRO A 361 31.66 5.68 -2.91
C PRO A 361 30.82 5.13 -4.09
N VAL A 362 30.42 3.86 -4.03
CA VAL A 362 29.67 3.17 -5.08
C VAL A 362 28.18 3.18 -4.80
N VAL A 363 27.78 2.81 -3.58
CA VAL A 363 26.38 2.74 -3.14
C VAL A 363 25.84 4.13 -2.81
N GLY A 364 26.64 4.95 -2.12
CA GLY A 364 26.30 6.29 -1.66
C GLY A 364 25.94 6.33 -0.17
N HIS A 365 24.88 7.05 0.19
CA HIS A 365 24.48 7.19 1.59
C HIS A 365 24.09 5.85 2.23
N ILE A 366 24.69 5.56 3.38
CA ILE A 366 24.31 4.46 4.26
C ILE A 366 23.57 5.07 5.45
N LEU A 367 22.24 4.99 5.44
CA LEU A 367 21.43 5.50 6.54
C LEU A 367 21.50 4.55 7.75
N PRO A 368 21.49 5.08 8.99
CA PRO A 368 21.34 4.25 10.18
C PRO A 368 20.01 3.49 10.13
N THR A 369 20.04 2.24 10.58
CA THR A 369 18.86 1.36 10.63
C THR A 369 18.79 0.65 11.98
N TYR A 370 17.60 0.25 12.42
CA TYR A 370 17.41 -0.71 13.51
C TYR A 370 16.54 -1.87 13.02
N PRO A 371 16.81 -3.12 13.44
CA PRO A 371 15.86 -4.21 13.21
C PRO A 371 14.49 -3.85 13.78
N PHE A 372 13.41 -4.28 13.11
CA PHE A 372 12.02 -3.92 13.44
C PHE A 372 11.71 -4.03 14.94
N HIS A 373 12.07 -5.16 15.55
CA HIS A 373 11.80 -5.42 16.96
C HIS A 373 12.58 -4.48 17.90
N ILE A 374 13.80 -4.09 17.53
CA ILE A 374 14.59 -3.11 18.29
C ILE A 374 14.00 -1.71 18.15
N ALA A 375 13.51 -1.34 16.96
CA ALA A 375 12.80 -0.08 16.79
C ALA A 375 11.54 -0.02 17.69
N GLN A 376 10.79 -1.12 17.80
CA GLN A 376 9.65 -1.21 18.73
C GLN A 376 10.07 -1.10 20.20
N GLU A 377 11.21 -1.70 20.58
CA GLU A 377 11.78 -1.59 21.92
C GLU A 377 12.17 -0.15 22.26
N ILE A 378 12.90 0.52 21.36
CA ILE A 378 13.29 1.93 21.49
C ILE A 378 12.07 2.83 21.65
N MET A 379 11.03 2.59 20.84
CA MET A 379 9.78 3.35 20.90
C MET A 379 8.95 3.03 22.14
N THR A 380 9.21 1.93 22.84
CA THR A 380 8.36 1.33 23.87
C THR A 380 6.91 1.04 23.40
N ARG A 381 6.70 1.01 22.08
CA ARG A 381 5.40 0.87 21.42
C ARG A 381 5.54 0.03 20.16
N CYS A 382 4.81 -1.08 20.12
CA CYS A 382 4.88 -2.05 19.02
C CYS A 382 3.90 -1.76 17.87
N ASP A 383 2.89 -0.94 18.12
CA ASP A 383 1.75 -0.66 17.23
C ASP A 383 2.02 0.50 16.27
N PHE A 384 2.78 1.52 16.67
CA PHE A 384 2.95 2.76 15.90
C PHE A 384 3.81 2.65 14.65
N ILE A 385 4.81 1.76 14.63
CA ILE A 385 5.84 1.80 13.57
C ILE A 385 5.29 1.56 12.16
N ARG A 386 4.20 0.80 12.04
CA ARG A 386 3.55 0.53 10.74
C ARG A 386 2.85 1.79 10.21
N ASP A 387 2.14 2.50 11.07
CA ASP A 387 1.46 3.72 10.68
C ASP A 387 2.47 4.85 10.36
N LEU A 388 3.59 4.88 11.09
CA LEU A 388 4.71 5.77 10.81
C LEU A 388 5.38 5.49 9.44
N ASP A 389 5.45 4.22 9.03
CA ASP A 389 5.87 3.80 7.68
C ASP A 389 4.89 4.25 6.61
N SER A 390 3.58 4.04 6.81
CA SER A 390 2.53 4.51 5.90
C SER A 390 2.50 6.04 5.72
N LEU A 391 2.86 6.80 6.77
CA LEU A 391 3.00 8.26 6.69
C LEU A 391 4.30 8.72 6.01
N ASN A 392 5.16 7.79 5.57
CA ASN A 392 6.48 8.04 4.98
C ASN A 392 7.40 8.86 5.91
N LEU A 393 7.27 8.69 7.23
CA LEU A 393 8.18 9.30 8.22
C LEU A 393 9.40 8.40 8.46
N PHE A 394 9.12 7.12 8.61
CA PHE A 394 10.10 6.05 8.66
C PHE A 394 9.88 5.13 7.47
N THR A 395 10.84 4.25 7.22
CA THR A 395 10.67 3.16 6.28
C THR A 395 11.07 1.85 6.91
N ILE A 396 10.21 0.85 6.77
CA ILE A 396 10.55 -0.55 7.02
C ILE A 396 10.98 -1.20 5.70
N THR A 397 12.24 -1.58 5.62
CA THR A 397 12.81 -2.23 4.43
C THR A 397 12.32 -3.67 4.26
N ASN A 398 12.61 -4.28 3.10
CA ASN A 398 12.32 -5.69 2.85
C ASN A 398 13.00 -6.67 3.84
N GLN A 399 14.09 -6.24 4.49
CA GLN A 399 14.80 -7.00 5.53
C GLN A 399 14.21 -6.77 6.93
N ALA A 400 13.10 -6.03 7.04
CA ALA A 400 12.51 -5.60 8.30
C ALA A 400 13.46 -4.70 9.12
N ASP A 401 14.28 -3.90 8.46
CA ASP A 401 15.05 -2.84 9.10
C ASP A 401 14.33 -1.50 8.98
N VAL A 402 14.30 -0.74 10.06
CA VAL A 402 13.65 0.57 10.22
C VAL A 402 14.69 1.68 10.13
N ARG A 403 14.44 2.66 9.28
CA ARG A 403 15.26 3.87 9.11
C ARG A 403 14.41 5.10 8.82
N ALA A 404 15.04 6.27 8.78
CA ALA A 404 14.41 7.46 8.22
C ALA A 404 13.93 7.18 6.79
N SER A 405 12.78 7.73 6.41
CA SER A 405 12.18 7.41 5.10
C SER A 405 13.02 7.85 3.91
N SER A 406 13.95 8.77 4.10
CA SER A 406 14.81 9.32 3.06
C SER A 406 16.05 10.00 3.60
N VAL A 407 17.01 10.31 2.71
CA VAL A 407 18.17 11.15 3.06
C VAL A 407 17.72 12.56 3.53
N PRO A 408 16.82 13.28 2.84
CA PRO A 408 16.25 14.53 3.36
C PRO A 408 15.58 14.41 4.73
N MET A 409 14.82 13.33 4.98
CA MET A 409 14.17 13.08 6.28
C MET A 409 15.20 12.85 7.38
N HIS A 410 16.26 12.08 7.10
CA HIS A 410 17.34 11.87 8.07
C HIS A 410 18.10 13.17 8.38
N ARG A 411 18.34 14.01 7.36
CA ARG A 411 18.89 15.37 7.57
C ARG A 411 17.96 16.24 8.41
N ALA A 412 16.64 16.11 8.24
CA ALA A 412 15.66 16.78 9.07
C ALA A 412 15.72 16.28 10.54
N PHE A 413 15.87 14.98 10.77
CA PHE A 413 16.06 14.42 12.12
C PHE A 413 17.30 15.01 12.79
N ARG A 414 18.44 15.07 12.08
CA ARG A 414 19.66 15.71 12.59
C ARG A 414 19.40 17.16 13.02
N GLU A 415 18.73 17.94 12.19
CA GLU A 415 18.43 19.34 12.49
C GLU A 415 17.47 19.50 13.68
N ILE A 416 16.50 18.59 13.84
CA ILE A 416 15.58 18.60 14.98
C ILE A 416 16.31 18.23 16.27
N CYS A 417 17.06 17.11 16.25
CA CYS A 417 17.76 16.60 17.43
C CYS A 417 18.88 17.53 17.91
N SER A 418 19.45 18.32 17.00
CA SER A 418 20.49 19.31 17.33
C SER A 418 19.94 20.63 17.88
N GLN A 419 18.61 20.79 18.01
CA GLN A 419 18.05 22.02 18.57
C GLN A 419 18.42 22.17 20.05
N PRO A 420 18.81 23.37 20.51
CA PRO A 420 19.09 23.61 21.92
C PRO A 420 17.88 23.23 22.78
N GLY A 421 18.10 22.42 23.82
CA GLY A 421 17.04 21.96 24.73
C GLY A 421 16.14 20.85 24.18
N PHE A 422 16.39 20.31 22.97
CA PHE A 422 15.56 19.25 22.40
C PHE A 422 15.44 18.03 23.33
N LYS A 423 16.56 17.52 23.83
CA LYS A 423 16.59 16.34 24.69
C LYS A 423 15.81 16.55 25.98
N GLU A 424 16.04 17.70 26.64
CA GLU A 424 15.29 18.07 27.85
C GLU A 424 13.79 18.20 27.56
N HIS A 425 13.41 18.79 26.43
CA HIS A 425 12.00 18.92 26.02
C HIS A 425 11.34 17.54 25.76
N LEU A 426 12.10 16.61 25.18
CA LEU A 426 11.65 15.23 24.97
C LEU A 426 11.50 14.47 26.30
N ASP A 427 12.50 14.53 27.17
CA ASP A 427 12.48 13.89 28.49
C ASP A 427 11.31 14.43 29.33
N ASN A 428 11.12 15.75 29.33
CA ASN A 428 9.98 16.41 29.99
C ASN A 428 8.62 15.93 29.47
N THR A 429 8.51 15.68 28.16
CA THR A 429 7.28 15.14 27.57
C THR A 429 7.03 13.71 28.06
N ILE A 430 8.06 12.86 28.06
CA ILE A 430 7.98 11.46 28.50
C ILE A 430 7.60 11.39 29.98
N GLU A 431 8.25 12.20 30.83
CA GLU A 431 7.94 12.28 32.25
C GLU A 431 6.51 12.75 32.50
N ARG A 432 6.04 13.76 31.75
CA ARG A 432 4.66 14.24 31.86
C ARG A 432 3.66 13.17 31.45
N ILE A 433 3.93 12.38 30.39
CA ILE A 433 3.07 11.25 29.98
C ILE A 433 2.99 10.24 31.13
N ALA A 434 4.13 9.85 31.70
CA ALA A 434 4.18 8.90 32.81
C ALA A 434 3.43 9.39 34.05
N ALA A 435 3.52 10.68 34.37
CA ALA A 435 2.81 11.29 35.48
C ALA A 435 1.28 11.23 35.30
N ILE A 436 0.78 11.55 34.10
CA ILE A 436 -0.66 11.51 33.81
C ILE A 436 -1.17 10.06 33.84
N GLU A 437 -0.44 9.11 33.26
CA GLU A 437 -0.80 7.70 33.35
C GLU A 437 -0.85 7.21 34.81
N SER A 438 0.11 7.64 35.64
CA SER A 438 0.12 7.32 37.07
C SER A 438 -1.11 7.87 37.79
N LEU A 439 -1.51 9.12 37.50
CA LEU A 439 -2.71 9.73 38.07
C LEU A 439 -3.98 8.96 37.65
N GLY A 440 -4.07 8.56 36.39
CA GLY A 440 -5.15 7.72 35.87
C GLY A 440 -5.26 6.38 36.61
N ARG A 441 -4.13 5.70 36.85
CA ARG A 441 -4.08 4.43 37.61
C ARG A 441 -4.49 4.61 39.08
N THR A 442 -4.15 5.73 39.71
CA THR A 442 -4.56 5.99 41.11
C THR A 442 -6.05 6.32 41.27
N ARG A 443 -6.72 6.83 40.23
CA ARG A 443 -8.18 7.00 40.24
C ARG A 443 -8.94 5.67 40.28
N GLU A 444 -8.33 4.56 39.87
CA GLU A 444 -8.90 3.20 39.94
C GLU A 444 -8.78 2.52 41.32
N LEU A 445 -8.44 3.26 42.38
CA LEU A 445 -8.94 2.94 43.73
C LEU A 445 -10.37 3.49 43.89
N VAL A 446 -11.23 3.27 42.90
CA VAL A 446 -12.67 3.29 43.14
C VAL A 446 -12.92 2.11 44.06
N ALA A 447 -13.43 2.38 45.25
CA ALA A 447 -13.90 1.34 46.16
C ALA A 447 -14.94 0.49 45.41
N LYS A 448 -14.50 -0.63 44.83
CA LYS A 448 -15.36 -1.57 44.08
C LYS A 448 -16.57 -1.99 44.90
N ASP A 449 -16.42 -1.98 46.21
CA ASP A 449 -17.45 -2.24 47.20
C ASP A 449 -18.63 -1.24 47.19
N LEU A 450 -18.43 0.00 46.76
CA LEU A 450 -19.48 1.03 46.61
C LEU A 450 -20.21 0.94 45.25
N VAL A 451 -19.57 0.37 44.22
CA VAL A 451 -20.11 0.32 42.85
C VAL A 451 -21.29 -0.67 42.74
N LEU A 452 -21.37 -1.66 43.64
CA LEU A 452 -22.50 -2.59 43.75
C LEU A 452 -23.63 -2.05 44.66
N GLY A 453 -23.66 -0.75 44.97
CA GLY A 453 -24.67 -0.15 45.84
C GLY A 453 -24.39 -0.31 47.35
N GLY A 454 -23.18 -0.74 47.72
CA GLY A 454 -22.76 -0.83 49.12
C GLY A 454 -22.60 0.55 49.76
N GLN A 455 -22.81 0.65 51.07
CA GLN A 455 -22.63 1.89 51.86
C GLN A 455 -21.64 1.66 53.00
N TYR A 456 -20.78 2.64 53.27
CA TYR A 456 -19.93 2.61 54.46
C TYR A 456 -20.67 3.21 55.65
N ASP A 457 -20.80 2.43 56.73
CA ASP A 457 -21.30 2.88 58.02
C ASP A 457 -20.09 3.16 58.92
N ILE A 458 -19.87 4.44 59.23
CA ILE A 458 -18.76 4.89 60.07
C ILE A 458 -19.32 5.27 61.43
N GLN A 459 -19.03 4.44 62.44
CA GLN A 459 -19.39 4.74 63.83
C GLN A 459 -18.14 5.16 64.60
N GLN A 460 -18.21 6.35 65.19
CA GLN A 460 -17.16 6.90 66.03
C GLN A 460 -17.61 6.84 67.49
N ASP A 461 -16.93 6.01 68.27
CA ASP A 461 -17.08 5.99 69.72
C ASP A 461 -15.87 6.67 70.37
N ARG A 462 -15.99 7.06 71.65
CA ARG A 462 -15.08 8.04 72.32
C ARG A 462 -13.57 7.77 72.19
N ASN A 463 -13.14 6.54 71.88
CA ASN A 463 -11.74 6.19 71.58
C ASN A 463 -11.54 5.22 70.39
N LYS A 464 -12.55 4.98 69.55
CA LYS A 464 -12.42 4.04 68.40
C LYS A 464 -13.33 4.42 67.25
N VAL A 465 -12.77 4.51 66.05
CA VAL A 465 -13.55 4.60 64.80
C VAL A 465 -13.68 3.20 64.23
N THR A 466 -14.92 2.76 64.03
CA THR A 466 -15.21 1.47 63.37
C THR A 466 -15.88 1.78 62.03
N VAL A 467 -15.26 1.32 60.94
CA VAL A 467 -15.81 1.41 59.58
C VAL A 467 -16.35 0.03 59.22
N ARG A 468 -17.64 -0.06 58.91
CA ARG A 468 -18.28 -1.30 58.40
C ARG A 468 -18.80 -1.05 57.00
N LEU A 469 -18.50 -1.98 56.09
CA LEU A 469 -19.11 -2.01 54.77
C LEU A 469 -20.46 -2.74 54.86
N LYS A 470 -21.54 -2.09 54.42
CA LYS A 470 -22.85 -2.73 54.21
C LYS A 470 -23.02 -2.97 52.71
N MET A 471 -23.05 -4.22 52.28
CA MET A 471 -23.43 -4.57 50.90
C MET A 471 -24.96 -4.74 50.82
N PRO A 472 -25.61 -4.42 49.69
CA PRO A 472 -27.02 -4.75 49.49
C PRO A 472 -27.21 -6.28 49.48
N GLU A 473 -28.38 -6.75 49.90
CA GLU A 473 -28.73 -8.17 49.86
C GLU A 473 -28.69 -8.66 48.40
N GLU A 474 -27.97 -9.74 48.14
CA GLU A 474 -27.98 -10.40 46.83
C GLU A 474 -29.40 -10.91 46.57
N GLU A 475 -30.08 -10.37 45.57
CA GLU A 475 -31.27 -11.03 45.03
C GLU A 475 -30.82 -12.37 44.43
N GLU A 476 -31.17 -13.48 45.11
CA GLU A 476 -31.11 -14.82 44.54
C GLU A 476 -31.95 -14.82 43.25
N LYS A 477 -31.28 -14.75 42.11
CA LYS A 477 -31.93 -15.02 40.82
C LYS A 477 -32.16 -16.52 40.71
N ASP A 478 -33.36 -16.95 41.05
CA ASP A 478 -33.91 -18.24 40.66
C ASP A 478 -33.97 -18.34 39.12
N ASN A 479 -33.19 -19.29 38.58
CA ASN A 479 -33.15 -19.87 37.22
C ASN A 479 -32.81 -18.98 36.01
#